data_AF-A0A4W3I3X1-F1
#
_entry.id   AF-A0A4W3I3X1-F1
#
_cell.length_a   1.000
_cell.length_b   1.000
_cell.length_c   1.000
_cell.angle_alpha   90.00
_cell.angle_beta   90.00
_cell.angle_gamma   90.00
#
_symmetry.space_group_name_H-M   'P 1'
#
loop_
_entity.id
_entity.type
_entity.pdbx_description
1 polymer ?
#
loop_
_entity_poly.entity_id
_entity_poly.type
_entity_poly.pdbx_seq_one_letter_code
_entity_poly.pdbx_strand_id
1 'polypeptide(L)'
;MCLTDIATGVADAITVDGGDIYKAGLSPTNLKPIIAENITGESCYYAVAVVKKGSGFMFHELARKKSCHTGLGKSAGWNIPVGTILEHNLTQWEADQPIERVMQDFFSASCVPGADKKAFPKLCQLCIGLQENHCKRSHVEPYYDYSGAFRCLKEDAGQVAFVKHTTVPQSVKQSYELLCLDKTRRSVDDYKLCHLARVPAHAVVARSKTSPKLGLSSKSFQLFESSKYKKKDLLFKDSVQSLIHLPKGIDYRMYLGSEYVKAIAALRRDEIKTTAKSKIRWCTIGQLDQRKCDRWVGVDCIAGVSADDCIKKITLREADAVSLDGGLVYVAGKCGLVPVMGEYYGKSSKYCLCYFLITASYYSVAVVKDRSLRLDLLKGKKSCHTGIGRSAGWNVPMGYLVQKKAIKPSTYFSESCAPGADVTSKLCSLCVGRRVGLQHTDKCAGSSNEEYSGYSGAFRCLVEAGDVAFVKHTTVTENTDGNGKADWNRQLKSKDYALLCSDGSVKSIADYKTCYLAKVPAHAVISRPESRKAVLRMLKAQQMKHGRGGTEEKTFSMFKSSQFSGKDLLFKDSTQCLVEVFAKDYKSFLGPQYVKAMEGLNSCQPSELLEACSFNSC
;
A
#
# COMPACT_ATOMS: atom_id res chain seq x y z
N MET A 1 11.73 21.58 18.38
CA MET A 1 11.44 22.96 17.95
C MET A 1 10.86 22.94 16.55
N CYS A 2 11.63 22.82 15.46
CA CYS A 2 11.07 22.91 14.10
C CYS A 2 9.85 22.02 13.81
N LEU A 3 9.83 20.75 14.23
CA LEU A 3 8.66 19.88 14.06
C LEU A 3 7.41 20.42 14.78
N THR A 4 7.60 20.96 15.98
CA THR A 4 6.55 21.62 16.77
C THR A 4 6.09 22.90 16.08
N ASP A 5 7.03 23.74 15.64
CA ASP A 5 6.74 25.01 14.94
C ASP A 5 5.96 24.76 13.65
N ILE A 6 6.26 23.67 12.94
CA ILE A 6 5.48 23.26 11.78
C ILE A 6 4.11 22.75 12.20
N ALA A 7 3.99 21.96 13.27
CA ALA A 7 2.69 21.50 13.74
C ALA A 7 1.79 22.67 14.20
N THR A 8 2.36 23.72 14.79
CA THR A 8 1.63 24.90 15.29
C THR A 8 1.47 26.02 14.26
N GLY A 9 2.03 25.88 13.06
CA GLY A 9 1.87 26.86 11.98
C GLY A 9 2.85 28.03 11.98
N VAL A 10 3.88 28.00 12.82
CA VAL A 10 4.98 29.00 12.86
C VAL A 10 5.95 28.81 11.69
N ALA A 11 6.13 27.57 11.23
CA ALA A 11 6.94 27.22 10.05
C ALA A 11 6.14 26.28 9.13
N ASP A 12 6.58 26.07 7.89
CA ASP A 12 5.84 25.23 6.93
C ASP A 12 6.46 23.87 6.67
N ALA A 13 7.79 23.80 6.67
CA ALA A 13 8.51 22.61 6.25
C ALA A 13 9.92 22.53 6.83
N ILE A 14 10.44 21.32 6.94
CA ILE A 14 11.84 21.04 7.27
C ILE A 14 12.28 19.74 6.61
N THR A 15 13.51 19.69 6.11
CA THR A 15 14.15 18.45 5.67
C THR A 15 14.70 17.68 6.88
N VAL A 16 14.32 16.41 7.01
CA VAL A 16 14.68 15.59 8.16
C VAL A 16 15.11 14.18 7.77
N ASP A 17 15.93 13.60 8.63
CA ASP A 17 16.37 12.20 8.57
C ASP A 17 15.23 11.22 8.88
N GLY A 18 15.34 9.97 8.43
CA GLY A 18 14.31 8.94 8.63
C GLY A 18 13.86 8.75 10.08
N GLY A 19 14.78 8.86 11.05
CA GLY A 19 14.42 8.77 12.47
C GLY A 19 13.61 9.97 13.00
N ASP A 20 13.79 11.14 12.40
CA ASP A 20 13.00 12.34 12.68
C ASP A 20 11.71 12.38 11.86
N ILE A 21 11.65 11.78 10.66
CA ILE A 21 10.40 11.53 9.91
C ILE A 21 9.45 10.68 10.76
N TYR A 22 9.97 9.61 11.37
CA TYR A 22 9.19 8.78 12.29
C TYR A 22 8.63 9.64 13.44
N LYS A 23 9.48 10.45 14.08
CA LYS A 23 9.06 11.36 15.17
C LYS A 23 8.00 12.37 14.70
N ALA A 24 8.17 12.94 13.51
CA ALA A 24 7.30 13.95 12.94
C ALA A 24 5.90 13.40 12.65
N GLY A 25 5.81 12.11 12.29
CA GLY A 25 4.55 11.42 12.01
C GLY A 25 3.74 11.02 13.23
N LEU A 26 4.35 10.98 14.42
CA LEU A 26 3.63 10.66 15.66
C LEU A 26 2.73 11.82 16.11
N SER A 27 1.74 11.49 16.94
CA SER A 27 0.96 12.49 17.66
C SER A 27 1.85 13.24 18.67
N PRO A 28 1.69 14.57 18.86
CA PRO A 28 0.65 15.43 18.27
C PRO A 28 1.04 16.09 16.93
N THR A 29 2.26 15.91 16.42
CA THR A 29 2.73 16.64 15.24
C THR A 29 2.05 16.21 13.95
N ASN A 30 1.81 14.91 13.76
CA ASN A 30 1.08 14.32 12.61
C ASN A 30 1.53 14.85 11.24
N LEU A 31 2.82 15.16 11.09
CA LEU A 31 3.42 15.66 9.85
C LEU A 31 3.64 14.50 8.88
N LYS A 32 3.68 14.82 7.59
CA LYS A 32 3.91 13.82 6.53
C LYS A 32 5.11 14.21 5.68
N PRO A 33 5.90 13.22 5.21
CA PRO A 33 6.89 13.48 4.19
C PRO A 33 6.16 13.84 2.88
N ILE A 34 6.59 14.91 2.23
CA ILE A 34 5.98 15.42 0.99
C ILE A 34 6.98 15.43 -0.19
N ILE A 35 8.28 15.48 0.11
CA ILE A 35 9.34 15.54 -0.89
C ILE A 35 10.53 14.75 -0.37
N ALA A 36 11.03 13.78 -1.13
CA ALA A 36 12.23 13.03 -0.80
C ALA A 36 13.47 13.58 -1.52
N GLU A 37 14.62 13.54 -0.85
CA GLU A 37 15.91 13.76 -1.49
C GLU A 37 16.27 12.59 -2.43
N ASN A 38 16.83 12.90 -3.60
CA ASN A 38 17.39 11.92 -4.53
C ASN A 38 18.91 12.05 -4.57
N ILE A 39 19.64 11.00 -4.21
CA ILE A 39 21.11 11.07 -4.00
C ILE A 39 21.89 10.38 -5.13
N THR A 40 21.28 9.48 -5.90
CA THR A 40 21.92 8.77 -7.03
C THR A 40 20.88 8.14 -7.99
N GLY A 41 19.82 8.87 -8.34
CA GLY A 41 18.67 8.29 -9.06
C GLY A 41 17.79 7.35 -8.20
N GLU A 42 18.11 7.20 -6.91
CA GLU A 42 17.35 6.45 -5.92
C GLU A 42 17.04 7.34 -4.72
N SER A 43 15.84 7.16 -4.14
CA SER A 43 15.41 7.79 -2.89
C SER A 43 15.91 7.03 -1.64
N CYS A 44 17.04 6.32 -1.75
CA CYS A 44 17.63 5.49 -0.70
C CYS A 44 19.11 5.80 -0.50
N TYR A 45 19.64 5.48 0.67
CA TYR A 45 21.08 5.43 0.89
C TYR A 45 21.47 4.29 1.82
N TYR A 46 22.75 3.94 1.81
CA TYR A 46 23.30 2.89 2.67
C TYR A 46 23.91 3.48 3.95
N ALA A 47 23.50 2.92 5.09
CA ALA A 47 24.14 3.14 6.40
C ALA A 47 25.32 2.17 6.54
N VAL A 48 26.49 2.71 6.87
CA VAL A 48 27.77 1.98 6.91
C VAL A 48 28.55 2.29 8.18
N ALA A 49 29.41 1.35 8.59
CA ALA A 49 30.37 1.54 9.66
C ALA A 49 31.78 1.68 9.05
N VAL A 50 32.34 2.89 9.13
CA VAL A 50 33.65 3.23 8.55
C VAL A 50 34.73 3.13 9.63
N VAL A 51 35.87 2.54 9.28
CA VAL A 51 37.07 2.48 10.12
C VAL A 51 38.30 2.91 9.33
N LYS A 52 39.37 3.30 10.02
CA LYS A 52 40.69 3.44 9.38
C LYS A 52 41.22 2.08 8.96
N LYS A 53 41.87 2.03 7.80
CA LYS A 53 42.55 0.83 7.31
C LYS A 53 43.63 0.40 8.31
N GLY A 54 43.74 -0.91 8.56
CA GLY A 54 44.72 -1.47 9.50
C GLY A 54 44.32 -1.42 10.98
N SER A 55 43.12 -0.95 11.33
CA SER A 55 42.66 -0.92 12.73
C SER A 55 42.40 -2.30 13.38
N GLY A 56 42.38 -3.39 12.59
CA GLY A 56 42.50 -4.76 13.08
C GLY A 56 41.27 -5.42 13.74
N PHE A 57 40.11 -4.76 13.81
CA PHE A 57 38.88 -5.31 14.42
C PHE A 57 37.68 -5.41 13.45
N MET A 58 36.74 -6.31 13.72
CA MET A 58 35.53 -6.53 12.92
C MET A 58 34.29 -5.93 13.60
N PHE A 59 33.15 -5.94 12.91
CA PHE A 59 31.89 -5.41 13.46
C PHE A 59 31.48 -6.07 14.78
N HIS A 60 31.69 -7.37 14.93
CA HIS A 60 31.36 -8.09 16.16
C HIS A 60 32.30 -7.79 17.35
N GLU A 61 33.39 -7.06 17.11
CA GLU A 61 34.41 -6.71 18.11
C GLU A 61 34.33 -5.22 18.51
N LEU A 62 33.18 -4.59 18.27
CA LEU A 62 32.93 -3.18 18.57
C LEU A 62 32.86 -2.86 20.07
N ALA A 63 32.66 -3.88 20.91
CA ALA A 63 32.64 -3.69 22.35
C ALA A 63 33.93 -3.01 22.83
N ARG A 64 33.78 -2.02 23.73
CA ARG A 64 34.87 -1.22 24.32
C ARG A 64 35.65 -0.35 23.32
N LYS A 65 35.28 -0.30 22.03
CA LYS A 65 35.85 0.65 21.08
C LYS A 65 35.29 2.06 21.32
N LYS A 66 35.95 3.06 20.73
CA LYS A 66 35.47 4.44 20.68
C LYS A 66 34.64 4.69 19.42
N SER A 67 33.49 5.34 19.53
CA SER A 67 32.56 5.50 18.39
C SER A 67 32.16 6.95 18.09
N CYS A 68 31.95 7.23 16.81
CA CYS A 68 31.52 8.52 16.28
C CYS A 68 30.16 8.37 15.61
N HIS A 69 29.16 9.13 16.06
CA HIS A 69 27.77 9.03 15.61
C HIS A 69 27.29 10.36 15.01
N THR A 70 26.47 10.31 13.97
CA THR A 70 25.92 11.54 13.35
C THR A 70 25.01 12.34 14.28
N GLY A 71 24.41 11.68 15.28
CA GLY A 71 23.49 12.27 16.24
C GLY A 71 22.45 11.28 16.73
N LEU A 72 21.97 11.48 17.95
CA LEU A 72 20.98 10.62 18.61
C LEU A 72 19.71 10.52 17.76
N GLY A 73 19.23 9.30 17.53
CA GLY A 73 18.01 9.02 16.80
C GLY A 73 18.08 9.18 15.28
N LYS A 74 19.23 9.54 14.69
CA LYS A 74 19.41 9.55 13.23
C LYS A 74 19.52 8.12 12.67
N SER A 75 19.08 7.90 11.43
CA SER A 75 19.05 6.59 10.78
C SER A 75 20.44 5.93 10.75
N ALA A 76 21.41 6.54 10.07
CA ALA A 76 22.72 5.92 9.86
C ALA A 76 23.62 5.93 11.10
N GLY A 77 23.54 7.00 11.90
CA GLY A 77 24.42 7.18 13.04
C GLY A 77 23.89 6.63 14.35
N TRP A 78 22.61 6.25 14.45
CA TRP A 78 22.05 5.72 15.70
C TRP A 78 21.11 4.53 15.49
N ASN A 79 19.96 4.73 14.85
CA ASN A 79 18.89 3.70 14.82
C ASN A 79 19.38 2.40 14.18
N ILE A 80 20.07 2.48 13.03
CA ILE A 80 20.61 1.31 12.35
C ILE A 80 21.72 0.65 13.18
N PRO A 81 22.85 1.32 13.53
CA PRO A 81 23.94 0.64 14.24
C PRO A 81 23.51 0.09 15.60
N VAL A 82 22.69 0.81 16.37
CA VAL A 82 22.17 0.30 17.66
C VAL A 82 21.27 -0.91 17.44
N GLY A 83 20.33 -0.84 16.48
CA GLY A 83 19.48 -1.97 16.13
C GLY A 83 20.28 -3.20 15.70
N THR A 84 21.30 -3.00 14.86
CA THR A 84 22.20 -4.08 14.39
C THR A 84 23.02 -4.69 15.54
N ILE A 85 23.54 -3.89 16.47
CA ILE A 85 24.27 -4.38 17.65
C ILE A 85 23.38 -5.31 18.51
N LEU A 86 22.12 -4.94 18.69
CA LEU A 86 21.13 -5.75 19.42
C LEU A 86 20.72 -7.00 18.64
N GLU A 87 20.42 -6.88 17.35
CA GLU A 87 20.00 -7.99 16.50
C GLU A 87 21.07 -9.09 16.41
N HIS A 88 22.35 -8.71 16.40
CA HIS A 88 23.48 -9.64 16.39
C HIS A 88 23.95 -10.06 17.80
N ASN A 89 23.19 -9.76 18.85
CA ASN A 89 23.47 -10.13 20.24
C ASN A 89 24.86 -9.71 20.73
N LEU A 90 25.36 -8.55 20.30
CA LEU A 90 26.65 -8.03 20.76
C LEU A 90 26.56 -7.42 22.16
N THR A 91 25.35 -7.12 22.62
CA THR A 91 25.04 -6.68 23.98
C THR A 91 23.63 -7.14 24.37
N GLN A 92 23.29 -7.02 25.66
CA GLN A 92 21.97 -7.33 26.19
C GLN A 92 21.22 -6.05 26.51
N TRP A 93 19.92 -6.02 26.23
CA TRP A 93 19.05 -4.90 26.54
C TRP A 93 17.84 -5.36 27.33
N GLU A 94 17.87 -5.07 28.64
CA GLU A 94 16.76 -5.31 29.54
C GLU A 94 15.68 -4.22 29.40
N ALA A 95 14.43 -4.62 29.59
CA ALA A 95 13.25 -3.81 29.29
C ALA A 95 13.11 -2.54 30.17
N ASP A 96 13.82 -2.45 31.29
CA ASP A 96 13.78 -1.32 32.23
C ASP A 96 14.86 -0.25 31.94
N GLN A 97 15.94 -0.57 31.23
CA GLN A 97 17.07 0.36 31.04
C GLN A 97 17.00 1.19 29.76
N PRO A 98 17.21 2.53 29.77
CA PRO A 98 17.24 3.31 28.53
C PRO A 98 18.35 2.81 27.60
N ILE A 99 18.09 2.74 26.28
CA ILE A 99 19.03 2.19 25.31
C ILE A 99 20.35 2.98 25.27
N GLU A 100 20.30 4.27 25.58
CA GLU A 100 21.46 5.13 25.73
C GLU A 100 22.42 4.64 26.83
N ARG A 101 21.90 4.08 27.93
CA ARG A 101 22.72 3.52 29.00
C ARG A 101 23.44 2.25 28.54
N VAL A 102 22.73 1.37 27.83
CA VAL A 102 23.32 0.15 27.27
C VAL A 102 24.46 0.49 26.29
N MET A 103 24.22 1.45 25.38
CA MET A 103 25.25 1.88 24.43
C MET A 103 26.42 2.61 25.11
N GLN A 104 26.16 3.35 26.18
CA GLN A 104 27.20 3.97 27.00
C GLN A 104 28.14 2.94 27.64
N ASP A 105 27.62 1.78 28.04
CA ASP A 105 28.44 0.73 28.68
C ASP A 105 29.10 -0.19 27.64
N PHE A 106 28.48 -0.35 26.48
CA PHE A 106 29.02 -1.09 25.34
C PHE A 106 30.29 -0.44 24.76
N PHE A 107 30.26 0.87 24.48
CA PHE A 107 31.44 1.60 23.99
C PHE A 107 32.29 2.17 25.13
N SER A 108 33.60 2.36 24.93
CA SER A 108 34.45 2.95 25.97
C SER A 108 34.27 4.46 26.11
N ALA A 109 34.05 5.14 24.99
CA ALA A 109 33.70 6.56 24.89
C ALA A 109 33.07 6.81 23.52
N SER A 110 32.15 7.77 23.40
CA SER A 110 31.50 8.11 22.14
C SER A 110 31.37 9.62 21.95
N CYS A 111 31.13 10.05 20.70
CA CYS A 111 30.43 11.30 20.44
C CYS A 111 29.07 11.02 19.79
N VAL A 112 28.00 11.28 20.53
CA VAL A 112 26.59 11.13 20.14
C VAL A 112 25.87 12.46 20.32
N PRO A 113 25.95 13.37 19.34
CA PRO A 113 25.30 14.67 19.42
C PRO A 113 23.80 14.56 19.72
N GLY A 114 23.33 15.23 20.77
CA GLY A 114 21.95 15.19 21.25
C GLY A 114 21.70 14.22 22.41
N ALA A 115 22.68 13.41 22.81
CA ALA A 115 22.59 12.64 24.04
C ALA A 115 22.55 13.56 25.28
N ASP A 116 21.85 13.14 26.33
CA ASP A 116 21.87 13.85 27.60
C ASP A 116 23.23 13.65 28.27
N LYS A 117 24.09 14.68 28.18
CA LYS A 117 25.45 14.67 28.74
C LYS A 117 25.51 14.52 30.27
N LYS A 118 24.42 14.80 30.99
CA LYS A 118 24.34 14.58 32.45
C LYS A 118 23.98 13.13 32.77
N ALA A 119 22.99 12.59 32.07
CA ALA A 119 22.54 11.21 32.30
C ALA A 119 23.48 10.15 31.67
N PHE A 120 24.10 10.47 30.53
CA PHE A 120 24.92 9.59 29.71
C PHE A 120 26.26 10.24 29.31
N PRO A 121 27.15 10.56 30.28
CA PRO A 121 28.37 11.32 30.01
C PRO A 121 29.32 10.66 29.01
N LYS A 122 29.44 9.31 28.98
CA LYS A 122 30.35 8.65 28.02
C LYS A 122 29.87 8.77 26.58
N LEU A 123 28.58 9.02 26.35
CA LEU A 123 28.05 9.25 24.99
C LEU A 123 28.48 10.60 24.42
N CYS A 124 28.86 11.55 25.27
CA CYS A 124 29.31 12.88 24.87
C CYS A 124 30.82 13.08 25.03
N GLN A 125 31.53 12.12 25.63
CA GLN A 125 32.94 12.24 26.03
C GLN A 125 33.89 12.61 24.88
N LEU A 126 33.63 12.15 23.64
CA LEU A 126 34.48 12.45 22.49
C LEU A 126 34.04 13.70 21.72
N CYS A 127 32.90 14.30 22.06
CA CYS A 127 32.43 15.50 21.37
C CYS A 127 33.30 16.71 21.72
N ILE A 128 33.41 17.67 20.79
CA ILE A 128 34.37 18.77 20.90
C ILE A 128 33.72 20.16 20.85
N GLY A 129 32.40 20.24 20.93
CA GLY A 129 31.69 21.49 21.16
C GLY A 129 32.08 22.09 22.51
N LEU A 130 32.14 23.42 22.57
CA LEU A 130 32.54 24.17 23.77
C LEU A 130 31.30 24.51 24.62
N GLN A 131 31.46 24.50 25.94
CA GLN A 131 30.45 24.98 26.90
C GLN A 131 29.05 24.37 26.67
N GLU A 132 28.03 25.21 26.43
CA GLU A 132 26.66 24.79 26.14
C GLU A 132 26.53 24.06 24.80
N ASN A 133 27.46 24.27 23.86
CA ASN A 133 27.47 23.64 22.54
C ASN A 133 28.03 22.22 22.56
N HIS A 134 28.69 21.82 23.64
CA HIS A 134 29.20 20.46 23.83
C HIS A 134 28.06 19.43 23.69
N CYS A 135 28.23 18.51 22.73
CA CYS A 135 27.31 17.42 22.43
C CYS A 135 25.92 17.89 21.92
N LYS A 136 25.79 19.11 21.39
CA LYS A 136 24.53 19.58 20.81
C LYS A 136 24.23 18.93 19.45
N ARG A 137 22.96 18.62 19.21
CA ARG A 137 22.47 18.09 17.92
C ARG A 137 22.31 19.18 16.85
N SER A 138 23.38 19.90 16.53
CA SER A 138 23.44 20.93 15.48
C SER A 138 24.89 21.25 15.10
N HIS A 139 25.11 22.01 14.01
CA HIS A 139 26.45 22.33 13.49
C HIS A 139 27.33 23.24 14.38
N VAL A 140 26.89 23.58 15.59
CA VAL A 140 27.73 24.18 16.65
C VAL A 140 28.60 23.15 17.35
N GLU A 141 28.22 21.87 17.33
CA GLU A 141 29.07 20.74 17.70
C GLU A 141 29.87 20.32 16.45
N PRO A 142 31.21 20.44 16.43
CA PRO A 142 32.00 20.14 15.24
C PRO A 142 31.96 18.68 14.78
N TYR A 143 31.65 17.73 15.68
CA TYR A 143 31.44 16.32 15.34
C TYR A 143 30.00 15.96 14.99
N TYR A 144 29.12 16.95 14.82
CA TYR A 144 27.74 16.73 14.38
C TYR A 144 27.60 16.36 12.90
N ASP A 145 26.59 15.53 12.63
CA ASP A 145 26.19 15.05 11.31
C ASP A 145 27.22 14.15 10.61
N TYR A 146 26.94 13.78 9.35
CA TYR A 146 27.78 12.87 8.57
C TYR A 146 29.25 13.33 8.50
N SER A 147 29.50 14.59 8.13
CA SER A 147 30.86 15.11 8.02
C SER A 147 31.55 15.20 9.38
N GLY A 148 30.82 15.54 10.45
CA GLY A 148 31.37 15.64 11.80
C GLY A 148 31.72 14.27 12.39
N ALA A 149 30.86 13.26 12.21
CA ALA A 149 31.15 11.90 12.65
C ALA A 149 32.36 11.30 11.91
N PHE A 150 32.49 11.56 10.61
CA PHE A 150 33.70 11.18 9.88
C PHE A 150 34.94 11.96 10.34
N ARG A 151 34.80 13.25 10.66
CA ARG A 151 35.88 14.06 11.23
C ARG A 151 36.37 13.48 12.57
N CYS A 152 35.46 13.07 13.45
CA CYS A 152 35.76 12.39 14.71
C CYS A 152 36.62 11.13 14.52
N LEU A 153 36.36 10.35 13.47
CA LEU A 153 37.22 9.21 13.10
C LEU A 153 38.55 9.69 12.50
N LYS A 154 38.53 10.67 11.60
CA LYS A 154 39.72 11.20 10.94
C LYS A 154 40.75 11.74 11.93
N GLU A 155 40.29 12.47 12.95
CA GLU A 155 41.09 13.09 14.01
C GLU A 155 41.43 12.14 15.18
N ASP A 156 41.24 10.82 14.99
CA ASP A 156 41.58 9.77 15.97
C ASP A 156 40.86 9.87 17.33
N ALA A 157 39.80 10.68 17.41
CA ALA A 157 38.97 10.74 18.61
C ALA A 157 38.19 9.43 18.81
N GLY A 158 37.63 8.89 17.71
CA GLY A 158 36.97 7.58 17.68
C GLY A 158 37.64 6.58 16.74
N GLN A 159 37.26 5.31 16.88
CA GLN A 159 37.80 4.18 16.11
C GLN A 159 36.85 3.71 15.00
N VAL A 160 35.56 3.99 15.13
CA VAL A 160 34.52 3.70 14.13
C VAL A 160 33.61 4.92 13.96
N ALA A 161 33.21 5.21 12.72
CA ALA A 161 32.19 6.21 12.41
C ALA A 161 30.99 5.56 11.73
N PHE A 162 29.79 5.80 12.27
CA PHE A 162 28.54 5.35 11.69
C PHE A 162 27.94 6.45 10.83
N VAL A 163 27.99 6.29 9.50
CA VAL A 163 27.68 7.34 8.51
C VAL A 163 26.98 6.76 7.26
N LYS A 164 26.68 7.61 6.26
CA LYS A 164 26.21 7.17 4.95
C LYS A 164 27.39 6.81 4.02
N HIS A 165 27.15 5.95 3.03
CA HIS A 165 28.17 5.51 2.07
C HIS A 165 28.85 6.65 1.27
N THR A 166 28.21 7.81 1.10
CA THR A 166 28.77 8.96 0.38
C THR A 166 29.60 9.90 1.25
N THR A 167 29.78 9.61 2.54
CA THR A 167 30.45 10.54 3.47
C THR A 167 31.95 10.62 3.26
N VAL A 168 32.63 9.50 2.96
CA VAL A 168 34.09 9.47 2.85
C VAL A 168 34.51 10.13 1.53
N PRO A 169 35.30 11.23 1.56
CA PRO A 169 35.73 11.92 0.35
C PRO A 169 36.59 11.02 -0.54
N GLN A 170 36.42 11.14 -1.87
CA GLN A 170 37.12 10.31 -2.86
C GLN A 170 38.65 10.34 -2.67
N SER A 171 39.22 11.49 -2.31
CA SER A 171 40.67 11.68 -2.14
C SER A 171 41.29 10.86 -1.00
N VAL A 172 40.49 10.39 -0.05
CA VAL A 172 41.00 9.68 1.15
C VAL A 172 40.42 8.28 1.32
N LYS A 173 39.53 7.82 0.42
CA LYS A 173 38.87 6.51 0.53
C LYS A 173 39.83 5.35 0.77
N GLN A 174 41.00 5.36 0.15
CA GLN A 174 42.01 4.29 0.24
C GLN A 174 42.55 4.09 1.68
N SER A 175 42.42 5.10 2.55
CA SER A 175 42.85 5.05 3.95
C SER A 175 41.76 4.51 4.90
N TYR A 176 40.57 4.18 4.39
CA TYR A 176 39.43 3.72 5.17
C TYR A 176 38.84 2.43 4.61
N GLU A 177 38.13 1.69 5.46
CA GLU A 177 37.45 0.44 5.13
C GLU A 177 36.06 0.43 5.76
N LEU A 178 35.18 -0.44 5.26
CA LEU A 178 33.87 -0.71 5.84
C LEU A 178 33.91 -1.97 6.69
N LEU A 179 33.24 -1.96 7.84
CA LEU A 179 32.96 -3.16 8.61
C LEU A 179 31.67 -3.80 8.10
N CYS A 180 31.74 -5.08 7.75
CA CYS A 180 30.62 -5.82 7.16
C CYS A 180 30.00 -6.77 8.20
N LEU A 181 28.71 -7.08 8.03
CA LEU A 181 27.99 -7.99 8.91
C LEU A 181 28.44 -9.46 8.76
N ASP A 182 29.06 -9.80 7.63
CA ASP A 182 29.66 -11.12 7.35
C ASP A 182 31.04 -11.31 8.03
N LYS A 183 31.38 -10.45 9.01
CA LYS A 183 32.66 -10.44 9.74
C LYS A 183 33.88 -10.15 8.87
N THR A 184 33.69 -9.54 7.70
CA THR A 184 34.77 -9.08 6.84
C THR A 184 34.95 -7.56 6.87
N ARG A 185 36.00 -7.09 6.20
CA ARG A 185 36.18 -5.69 5.81
C ARG A 185 36.20 -5.58 4.30
N ARG A 186 35.68 -4.49 3.78
CA ARG A 186 35.71 -4.19 2.34
C ARG A 186 36.08 -2.74 2.06
N SER A 187 36.41 -2.46 0.80
CA SER A 187 36.63 -1.10 0.32
C SER A 187 35.37 -0.25 0.59
N VAL A 188 35.58 1.05 0.79
CA VAL A 188 34.48 2.03 0.89
C VAL A 188 33.59 2.03 -0.36
N ASP A 189 34.14 1.65 -1.52
CA ASP A 189 33.40 1.58 -2.77
C ASP A 189 32.48 0.34 -2.86
N ASP A 190 32.70 -0.69 -2.03
CA ASP A 190 31.90 -1.93 -2.01
C ASP A 190 30.67 -1.83 -1.09
N TYR A 191 30.21 -0.61 -0.78
CA TYR A 191 29.10 -0.37 0.17
C TYR A 191 27.81 -1.12 -0.18
N LYS A 192 27.54 -1.40 -1.46
CA LYS A 192 26.36 -2.19 -1.88
C LYS A 192 26.43 -3.64 -1.39
N LEU A 193 27.63 -4.18 -1.18
CA LEU A 193 27.87 -5.52 -0.64
C LEU A 193 28.21 -5.49 0.86
N CYS A 194 28.64 -4.34 1.37
CA CYS A 194 29.02 -4.15 2.77
C CYS A 194 28.37 -2.90 3.38
N HIS A 195 27.18 -3.11 3.95
CA HIS A 195 26.41 -2.09 4.66
C HIS A 195 25.66 -2.71 5.83
N LEU A 196 25.21 -1.87 6.75
CA LEU A 196 24.37 -2.29 7.88
C LEU A 196 22.89 -2.36 7.45
N ALA A 197 22.45 -1.35 6.69
CA ALA A 197 21.11 -1.32 6.12
C ALA A 197 21.04 -0.36 4.92
N ARG A 198 20.09 -0.63 4.01
CA ARG A 198 19.59 0.36 3.04
C ARG A 198 18.40 1.08 3.69
N VAL A 199 18.41 2.40 3.68
CA VAL A 199 17.41 3.22 4.38
C VAL A 199 16.81 4.29 3.47
N PRO A 200 15.57 4.74 3.75
CA PRO A 200 14.95 5.89 3.08
C PRO A 200 15.82 7.14 3.14
N ALA A 201 15.80 7.91 2.05
CA ALA A 201 16.43 9.22 2.01
C ALA A 201 15.81 10.20 3.02
N HIS A 202 16.46 11.35 3.18
CA HIS A 202 15.86 12.42 3.97
C HIS A 202 14.68 13.00 3.20
N ALA A 203 13.69 13.51 3.92
CA ALA A 203 12.50 14.06 3.32
C ALA A 203 12.11 15.38 3.96
N VAL A 204 11.56 16.27 3.14
CA VAL A 204 10.83 17.43 3.60
C VAL A 204 9.52 16.96 4.21
N VAL A 205 9.31 17.27 5.49
CA VAL A 205 8.04 17.02 6.18
C VAL A 205 7.23 18.30 6.32
N ALA A 206 5.92 18.20 6.17
CA ALA A 206 4.98 19.31 6.29
C ALA A 206 3.63 18.86 6.87
N ARG A 207 2.74 19.81 7.17
CA ARG A 207 1.35 19.50 7.53
C ARG A 207 0.61 18.94 6.30
N SER A 208 -0.32 18.00 6.52
CA SER A 208 -1.04 17.28 5.44
C SER A 208 -1.73 18.16 4.38
N LYS A 209 -2.05 19.42 4.68
CA LYS A 209 -2.73 20.35 3.74
C LYS A 209 -1.77 21.26 2.97
N THR A 210 -0.47 21.15 3.21
CA THR A 210 0.54 22.06 2.64
C THR A 210 1.26 21.36 1.50
N SER A 211 1.29 22.00 0.33
CA SER A 211 2.11 21.58 -0.80
C SER A 211 3.08 22.71 -1.15
N PRO A 212 4.14 22.93 -0.35
CA PRO A 212 5.11 23.97 -0.63
C PRO A 212 5.73 23.75 -2.01
N LYS A 213 5.65 24.78 -2.85
CA LYS A 213 6.35 24.83 -4.14
C LYS A 213 7.79 25.24 -3.86
N LEU A 214 8.72 24.29 -3.82
CA LEU A 214 10.14 24.60 -3.77
C LEU A 214 10.59 25.11 -5.14
N GLY A 215 11.12 26.35 -5.17
CA GLY A 215 11.72 26.93 -6.36
C GLY A 215 13.00 26.20 -6.77
N LEU A 216 13.23 26.09 -8.08
CA LEU A 216 14.42 25.44 -8.65
C LEU A 216 15.68 26.31 -8.48
N SER A 217 16.84 25.65 -8.37
CA SER A 217 18.18 26.28 -8.34
C SER A 217 18.34 27.32 -9.44
N SER A 218 18.99 28.45 -9.12
CA SER A 218 19.30 29.52 -10.07
C SER A 218 20.81 29.70 -10.19
N LYS A 219 21.28 30.44 -11.22
CA LYS A 219 22.72 30.71 -11.36
C LYS A 219 23.32 31.44 -10.15
N SER A 220 22.53 32.23 -9.42
CA SER A 220 22.95 32.97 -8.23
C SER A 220 22.88 32.16 -6.93
N PHE A 221 22.12 31.06 -6.90
CA PHE A 221 21.90 30.26 -5.68
C PHE A 221 21.81 28.76 -5.99
N GLN A 222 22.75 28.00 -5.42
CA GLN A 222 22.83 26.55 -5.53
C GLN A 222 22.18 25.92 -4.30
N LEU A 223 21.02 25.28 -4.47
CA LEU A 223 20.21 24.73 -3.37
C LEU A 223 20.89 23.59 -2.61
N PHE A 224 21.76 22.82 -3.28
CA PHE A 224 22.44 21.64 -2.73
C PHE A 224 23.96 21.87 -2.56
N GLU A 225 24.41 23.11 -2.35
CA GLU A 225 25.82 23.41 -2.14
C GLU A 225 26.06 24.29 -0.90
N SER A 226 26.73 23.73 0.10
CA SER A 226 27.06 24.44 1.34
C SER A 226 28.49 25.01 1.40
N SER A 227 29.32 24.74 0.39
CA SER A 227 30.77 25.04 0.38
C SER A 227 31.08 26.51 0.70
N LYS A 228 30.31 27.45 0.11
CA LYS A 228 30.43 28.90 0.31
C LYS A 228 30.26 29.34 1.77
N TYR A 229 29.53 28.57 2.56
CA TYR A 229 29.25 28.86 3.96
C TYR A 229 30.22 28.15 4.92
N LYS A 230 31.24 27.46 4.40
CA LYS A 230 32.20 26.65 5.20
C LYS A 230 31.51 25.62 6.10
N LYS A 231 30.33 25.16 5.69
CA LYS A 231 29.51 24.15 6.36
C LYS A 231 29.11 23.07 5.35
N LYS A 232 28.42 22.04 5.83
CA LYS A 232 27.97 20.88 5.05
C LYS A 232 26.50 20.63 5.32
N ASP A 233 25.79 20.20 4.28
CA ASP A 233 24.41 19.73 4.35
C ASP A 233 23.43 20.79 4.94
N LEU A 234 23.57 22.07 4.53
CA LEU A 234 22.68 23.15 4.94
C LEU A 234 21.35 23.07 4.17
N LEU A 235 20.23 22.96 4.91
CA LEU A 235 18.85 22.77 4.41
C LEU A 235 18.60 21.41 3.73
N PHE A 236 19.45 21.05 2.77
CA PHE A 236 19.46 19.78 2.05
C PHE A 236 20.87 19.21 2.06
N LYS A 237 21.01 17.91 1.80
CA LYS A 237 22.36 17.34 1.67
C LYS A 237 23.08 17.90 0.45
N ASP A 238 24.39 18.09 0.59
CA ASP A 238 25.24 18.52 -0.53
C ASP A 238 25.30 17.47 -1.66
N SER A 239 24.91 16.23 -1.34
CA SER A 239 24.88 15.10 -2.27
C SER A 239 23.56 14.95 -3.03
N VAL A 240 22.58 15.84 -2.83
CA VAL A 240 21.29 15.75 -3.53
C VAL A 240 21.44 16.15 -4.98
N GLN A 241 20.88 15.33 -5.88
CA GLN A 241 20.82 15.62 -7.31
C GLN A 241 19.49 16.25 -7.71
N SER A 242 18.39 15.79 -7.10
CA SER A 242 17.04 16.28 -7.37
C SER A 242 16.11 16.04 -6.18
N LEU A 243 14.93 16.65 -6.23
CA LEU A 243 13.85 16.40 -5.28
C LEU A 243 12.75 15.58 -5.95
N ILE A 244 12.17 14.63 -5.21
CA ILE A 244 11.08 13.78 -5.69
C ILE A 244 9.82 14.12 -4.90
N HIS A 245 8.79 14.60 -5.59
CA HIS A 245 7.47 14.80 -4.98
C HIS A 245 6.84 13.45 -4.64
N LEU A 246 6.46 13.30 -3.37
CA LEU A 246 5.81 12.08 -2.90
C LEU A 246 4.32 12.12 -3.22
N PRO A 247 3.71 10.99 -3.64
CA PRO A 247 2.26 10.88 -3.77
C PRO A 247 1.53 11.31 -2.51
N LYS A 248 0.37 11.96 -2.67
CA LYS A 248 -0.43 12.51 -1.55
C LYS A 248 -0.83 11.46 -0.51
N GLY A 249 -1.05 10.22 -0.97
CA GLY A 249 -1.43 9.10 -0.10
C GLY A 249 -0.32 8.57 0.81
N ILE A 250 0.95 8.92 0.55
CA ILE A 250 2.08 8.48 1.38
C ILE A 250 2.02 9.14 2.75
N ASP A 251 2.14 8.31 3.79
CA ASP A 251 2.43 8.78 5.15
C ASP A 251 3.85 8.38 5.57
N TYR A 252 4.23 8.78 6.78
CA TYR A 252 5.56 8.51 7.32
C TYR A 252 5.86 7.01 7.41
N ARG A 253 4.88 6.14 7.66
CA ARG A 253 5.11 4.69 7.81
C ARG A 253 5.26 4.01 6.46
N MET A 254 4.48 4.44 5.47
CA MET A 254 4.63 3.99 4.09
C MET A 254 5.98 4.44 3.51
N TYR A 255 6.39 5.69 3.75
CA TYR A 255 7.67 6.20 3.28
C TYR A 255 8.86 5.48 3.92
N LEU A 256 8.77 5.22 5.23
CA LEU A 256 9.86 4.61 5.98
C LEU A 256 9.97 3.10 5.81
N GLY A 257 8.87 2.44 5.47
CA GLY A 257 8.78 0.98 5.40
C GLY A 257 8.50 0.33 6.77
N SER A 258 7.75 -0.77 6.78
CA SER A 258 7.28 -1.42 8.01
C SER A 258 8.39 -1.90 8.92
N GLU A 259 9.48 -2.43 8.34
CA GLU A 259 10.60 -2.98 9.11
C GLU A 259 11.40 -1.88 9.81
N TYR A 260 11.66 -0.77 9.11
CA TYR A 260 12.35 0.39 9.70
C TYR A 260 11.51 1.05 10.80
N VAL A 261 10.20 1.22 10.58
CA VAL A 261 9.25 1.72 11.58
C VAL A 261 9.24 0.83 12.81
N LYS A 262 9.15 -0.50 12.63
CA LYS A 262 9.16 -1.47 13.72
C LYS A 262 10.47 -1.43 14.51
N ALA A 263 11.60 -1.34 13.81
CA ALA A 263 12.91 -1.23 14.44
C ALA A 263 13.04 0.04 15.31
N ILE A 264 12.61 1.19 14.80
CA ILE A 264 12.62 2.44 15.60
C ILE A 264 11.65 2.37 16.78
N ALA A 265 10.43 1.88 16.55
CA ALA A 265 9.42 1.76 17.61
C ALA A 265 9.93 0.86 18.75
N ALA A 266 10.60 -0.24 18.42
CA ALA A 266 11.24 -1.11 19.39
C ALA A 266 12.32 -0.37 20.20
N LEU A 267 13.21 0.38 19.53
CA LEU A 267 14.27 1.15 20.20
C LEU A 267 13.73 2.27 21.10
N ARG A 268 12.59 2.88 20.74
CA ARG A 268 11.96 3.96 21.50
C ARG A 268 10.97 3.49 22.57
N ARG A 269 10.61 2.21 22.56
CA ARG A 269 9.52 1.64 23.36
C ARG A 269 8.17 2.33 23.12
N ASP A 270 7.96 2.84 21.91
CA ASP A 270 6.66 3.34 21.46
C ASP A 270 5.75 2.11 21.27
N GLU A 271 4.98 1.76 22.32
CA GLU A 271 4.04 0.64 22.40
C GLU A 271 4.40 -0.63 21.59
N ILE A 272 5.20 -1.51 22.19
CA ILE A 272 5.15 -2.93 21.85
C ILE A 272 4.67 -3.69 23.09
N LYS A 273 3.34 -3.69 23.30
CA LYS A 273 2.68 -4.77 24.04
C LYS A 273 2.75 -6.04 23.19
N THR A 274 3.91 -6.67 23.09
CA THR A 274 3.99 -8.05 22.59
C THR A 274 3.54 -8.97 23.71
N THR A 275 2.24 -9.16 23.79
CA THR A 275 1.62 -10.18 24.64
C THR A 275 0.77 -11.11 23.78
N ALA A 276 1.14 -12.39 23.84
CA ALA A 276 0.38 -13.56 23.40
C ALA A 276 0.17 -13.75 21.89
N LYS A 277 0.04 -15.02 21.48
CA LYS A 277 -0.32 -15.44 20.11
C LYS A 277 -1.60 -14.70 19.69
N SER A 278 -1.46 -13.58 18.99
CA SER A 278 -2.59 -12.72 18.63
C SER A 278 -3.49 -13.46 17.66
N LYS A 279 -4.81 -13.36 17.87
CA LYS A 279 -5.77 -13.79 16.86
C LYS A 279 -5.52 -13.01 15.57
N ILE A 280 -6.04 -13.51 14.45
CA ILE A 280 -6.02 -12.75 13.20
C ILE A 280 -6.84 -11.47 13.39
N ARG A 281 -6.26 -10.30 13.11
CA ARG A 281 -6.97 -9.02 13.13
C ARG A 281 -7.70 -8.82 11.80
N TRP A 282 -9.01 -8.95 11.81
CA TRP A 282 -9.86 -8.77 10.64
C TRP A 282 -10.24 -7.29 10.48
N CYS A 283 -9.97 -6.70 9.32
CA CYS A 283 -10.39 -5.34 9.04
C CYS A 283 -11.83 -5.30 8.51
N THR A 284 -12.64 -4.41 9.06
CA THR A 284 -14.08 -4.26 8.75
C THR A 284 -14.33 -2.94 8.05
N ILE A 285 -15.30 -2.90 7.13
CA ILE A 285 -15.59 -1.68 6.36
C ILE A 285 -16.97 -1.16 6.78
N GLY A 286 -16.97 -0.17 7.67
CA GLY A 286 -18.19 0.44 8.20
C GLY A 286 -18.76 -0.27 9.44
N GLN A 287 -19.75 0.37 10.05
CA GLN A 287 -20.24 0.00 11.38
C GLN A 287 -20.96 -1.35 11.43
N LEU A 288 -21.70 -1.73 10.39
CA LEU A 288 -22.42 -3.01 10.36
C LEU A 288 -21.48 -4.19 10.21
N ASP A 289 -20.42 -4.06 9.39
CA ASP A 289 -19.35 -5.05 9.32
C ASP A 289 -18.66 -5.22 10.67
N GLN A 290 -18.35 -4.11 11.35
CA GLN A 290 -17.75 -4.15 12.69
C GLN A 290 -18.66 -4.91 13.67
N ARG A 291 -19.95 -4.59 13.75
CA ARG A 291 -20.90 -5.28 14.64
C ARG A 291 -20.99 -6.78 14.36
N LYS A 292 -20.96 -7.18 13.08
CA LYS A 292 -20.94 -8.60 12.70
C LYS A 292 -19.62 -9.25 13.09
N CYS A 293 -18.49 -8.58 12.87
CA CYS A 293 -17.18 -9.06 13.24
C CYS A 293 -17.03 -9.22 14.75
N ASP A 294 -17.56 -8.31 15.56
CA ASP A 294 -17.46 -8.38 17.02
C ASP A 294 -18.15 -9.63 17.60
N ARG A 295 -19.09 -10.24 16.85
CA ARG A 295 -19.70 -11.54 17.19
C ARG A 295 -18.86 -12.74 16.75
N TRP A 296 -17.87 -12.54 15.90
CA TRP A 296 -16.98 -13.57 15.38
C TRP A 296 -15.78 -13.80 16.32
N VAL A 297 -15.96 -14.68 17.31
CA VAL A 297 -14.99 -14.93 18.40
C VAL A 297 -13.59 -15.39 17.92
N GLY A 298 -13.47 -15.86 16.66
CA GLY A 298 -12.23 -16.38 16.06
C GLY A 298 -11.22 -15.32 15.59
N VAL A 299 -11.58 -14.04 15.60
CA VAL A 299 -10.76 -12.92 15.12
C VAL A 299 -10.82 -11.73 16.09
N ASP A 300 -9.86 -10.82 15.96
CA ASP A 300 -9.93 -9.49 16.57
C ASP A 300 -10.36 -8.48 15.49
N CYS A 301 -11.29 -7.58 15.77
CA CYS A 301 -11.90 -6.74 14.75
C CYS A 301 -11.32 -5.33 14.74
N ILE A 302 -10.78 -4.91 13.60
CA ILE A 302 -10.20 -3.59 13.39
C ILE A 302 -11.10 -2.79 12.45
N ALA A 303 -11.66 -1.68 12.94
CA ALA A 303 -12.51 -0.82 12.12
C ALA A 303 -11.68 -0.06 11.08
N GLY A 304 -12.06 -0.17 9.81
CA GLY A 304 -11.58 0.64 8.71
C GLY A 304 -12.65 1.63 8.23
N VAL A 305 -12.24 2.82 7.81
CA VAL A 305 -13.17 3.83 7.27
C VAL A 305 -13.51 3.59 5.79
N SER A 306 -12.68 2.82 5.08
CA SER A 306 -12.87 2.42 3.69
C SER A 306 -12.08 1.14 3.39
N ALA A 307 -12.29 0.55 2.21
CA ALA A 307 -11.47 -0.56 1.76
C ALA A 307 -9.99 -0.20 1.60
N ASP A 308 -9.71 0.99 1.07
CA ASP A 308 -8.35 1.52 0.93
C ASP A 308 -7.69 1.68 2.32
N ASP A 309 -8.44 2.16 3.32
CA ASP A 309 -7.96 2.21 4.70
C ASP A 309 -7.63 0.81 5.23
N CYS A 310 -8.48 -0.19 4.99
CA CYS A 310 -8.17 -1.56 5.37
C CYS A 310 -6.92 -2.12 4.67
N ILE A 311 -6.75 -1.88 3.37
CA ILE A 311 -5.55 -2.29 2.62
C ILE A 311 -4.30 -1.62 3.24
N LYS A 312 -4.40 -0.32 3.54
CA LYS A 312 -3.34 0.44 4.18
C LYS A 312 -3.00 -0.11 5.57
N LYS A 313 -4.01 -0.33 6.43
CA LYS A 313 -3.83 -0.93 7.76
C LYS A 313 -3.19 -2.30 7.70
N ILE A 314 -3.53 -3.14 6.73
CA ILE A 314 -2.88 -4.45 6.54
C ILE A 314 -1.42 -4.27 6.12
N THR A 315 -1.14 -3.40 5.16
CA THR A 315 0.23 -3.07 4.71
C THR A 315 1.08 -2.56 5.87
N LEU A 316 0.49 -1.75 6.73
CA LEU A 316 1.12 -1.17 7.92
C LEU A 316 1.06 -2.06 9.17
N ARG A 317 0.68 -3.34 9.04
CA ARG A 317 0.61 -4.31 10.15
C ARG A 317 -0.32 -3.91 11.31
N GLU A 318 -1.33 -3.08 11.08
CA GLU A 318 -2.41 -2.76 12.04
C GLU A 318 -3.59 -3.73 11.98
N ALA A 319 -3.82 -4.34 10.81
CA ALA A 319 -4.75 -5.44 10.59
C ALA A 319 -4.05 -6.56 9.82
N ASP A 320 -4.69 -7.72 9.65
CA ASP A 320 -4.08 -8.91 9.04
C ASP A 320 -4.83 -9.42 7.81
N ALA A 321 -6.14 -9.25 7.73
CA ALA A 321 -6.93 -9.72 6.59
C ALA A 321 -8.21 -8.91 6.37
N VAL A 322 -8.71 -8.91 5.13
CA VAL A 322 -9.99 -8.32 4.71
C VAL A 322 -10.50 -9.04 3.45
N SER A 323 -11.82 -9.15 3.26
CA SER A 323 -12.41 -9.64 1.99
C SER A 323 -12.65 -8.46 1.05
N LEU A 324 -12.16 -8.55 -0.19
CA LEU A 324 -12.21 -7.48 -1.19
C LEU A 324 -12.75 -7.99 -2.53
N ASP A 325 -13.39 -7.12 -3.30
CA ASP A 325 -13.72 -7.42 -4.69
C ASP A 325 -12.49 -7.37 -5.59
N GLY A 326 -12.58 -7.95 -6.79
CA GLY A 326 -11.45 -8.05 -7.73
C GLY A 326 -10.73 -6.74 -8.06
N GLY A 327 -11.45 -5.61 -8.09
CA GLY A 327 -10.84 -4.29 -8.33
C GLY A 327 -9.95 -3.86 -7.17
N LEU A 328 -10.43 -4.03 -5.93
CA LEU A 328 -9.66 -3.75 -4.72
C LEU A 328 -8.54 -4.76 -4.48
N VAL A 329 -8.67 -6.01 -4.96
CA VAL A 329 -7.57 -6.98 -4.98
C VAL A 329 -6.41 -6.51 -5.87
N TYR A 330 -6.69 -5.81 -6.99
CA TYR A 330 -5.64 -5.20 -7.81
C TYR A 330 -4.87 -4.12 -7.03
N VAL A 331 -5.57 -3.23 -6.34
CA VAL A 331 -4.95 -2.18 -5.50
C VAL A 331 -4.13 -2.81 -4.38
N ALA A 332 -4.71 -3.77 -3.65
CA ALA A 332 -4.02 -4.48 -2.57
C ALA A 332 -2.76 -5.22 -3.07
N GLY A 333 -2.84 -5.81 -4.26
CA GLY A 333 -1.71 -6.45 -4.92
C GLY A 333 -0.59 -5.49 -5.30
N LYS A 334 -0.92 -4.26 -5.72
CA LYS A 334 0.06 -3.19 -5.95
C LYS A 334 0.73 -2.74 -4.65
N CYS A 335 0.05 -2.86 -3.50
CA CYS A 335 0.63 -2.67 -2.17
C CYS A 335 1.39 -3.89 -1.63
N GLY A 336 1.64 -4.93 -2.44
CA GLY A 336 2.41 -6.11 -2.04
C GLY A 336 1.62 -7.16 -1.26
N LEU A 337 0.29 -7.03 -1.15
CA LEU A 337 -0.56 -8.02 -0.49
C LEU A 337 -0.92 -9.17 -1.45
N VAL A 338 -1.30 -10.32 -0.88
CA VAL A 338 -1.57 -11.55 -1.63
C VAL A 338 -2.96 -12.13 -1.31
N PRO A 339 -3.62 -12.77 -2.30
CA PRO A 339 -4.86 -13.47 -2.08
C PRO A 339 -4.66 -14.77 -1.29
N VAL A 340 -5.59 -15.05 -0.38
CA VAL A 340 -5.57 -16.21 0.51
C VAL A 340 -6.67 -17.20 0.14
N MET A 341 -7.92 -16.73 0.14
CA MET A 341 -9.10 -17.54 -0.21
C MET A 341 -10.09 -16.73 -1.03
N GLY A 342 -10.75 -17.36 -2.00
CA GLY A 342 -11.81 -16.75 -2.80
C GLY A 342 -13.21 -17.19 -2.33
N GLU A 343 -14.19 -16.31 -2.44
CA GLU A 343 -15.59 -16.64 -2.19
C GLU A 343 -16.18 -17.47 -3.34
N TYR A 344 -16.73 -18.64 -3.05
CA TYR A 344 -17.38 -19.49 -4.05
C TYR A 344 -18.91 -19.36 -3.98
N TYR A 345 -19.54 -19.12 -5.13
CA TYR A 345 -20.99 -18.85 -5.23
C TYR A 345 -21.78 -19.93 -5.98
N GLY A 346 -21.13 -21.00 -6.46
CA GLY A 346 -21.79 -21.98 -7.32
C GLY A 346 -22.78 -22.88 -6.58
N LYS A 347 -23.75 -23.46 -7.31
CA LYS A 347 -24.87 -24.21 -6.72
C LYS A 347 -24.51 -25.55 -6.08
N SER A 348 -23.39 -26.16 -6.47
CA SER A 348 -22.99 -27.48 -5.97
C SER A 348 -22.06 -27.33 -4.75
N SER A 349 -22.50 -27.84 -3.60
CA SER A 349 -21.75 -27.89 -2.35
C SER A 349 -20.60 -28.91 -2.36
N LYS A 350 -20.59 -29.87 -3.30
CA LYS A 350 -19.49 -30.84 -3.48
C LYS A 350 -18.14 -30.15 -3.69
N TYR A 351 -18.20 -28.98 -4.29
CA TYR A 351 -17.06 -28.13 -4.59
C TYR A 351 -16.50 -27.38 -3.38
N CYS A 352 -17.27 -27.28 -2.30
CA CYS A 352 -16.77 -26.80 -1.01
C CYS A 352 -15.95 -27.86 -0.27
N LEU A 353 -16.10 -29.14 -0.64
CA LEU A 353 -15.33 -30.27 -0.10
C LEU A 353 -14.07 -30.56 -0.93
N CYS A 354 -13.98 -30.05 -2.16
CA CYS A 354 -12.91 -30.33 -3.10
C CYS A 354 -12.03 -29.08 -3.30
N TYR A 355 -11.01 -28.94 -2.46
CA TYR A 355 -10.17 -27.74 -2.35
C TYR A 355 -9.30 -27.40 -3.57
N PHE A 356 -9.25 -28.25 -4.61
CA PHE A 356 -8.20 -28.19 -5.64
C PHE A 356 -8.64 -27.74 -7.04
N LEU A 357 -9.94 -27.64 -7.34
CA LEU A 357 -10.38 -27.67 -8.75
C LEU A 357 -11.17 -26.46 -9.26
N ILE A 358 -11.31 -25.35 -8.51
CA ILE A 358 -12.22 -24.28 -8.94
C ILE A 358 -11.65 -22.89 -8.74
N THR A 359 -11.57 -22.16 -9.86
CA THR A 359 -11.50 -20.72 -9.85
C THR A 359 -12.92 -20.17 -9.68
N ALA A 360 -13.27 -19.65 -8.50
CA ALA A 360 -14.52 -18.93 -8.28
C ALA A 360 -14.49 -17.64 -9.13
N SER A 361 -15.05 -17.71 -10.33
CA SER A 361 -14.91 -16.66 -11.34
C SER A 361 -16.01 -16.78 -12.36
N TYR A 362 -16.32 -15.68 -13.02
CA TYR A 362 -17.30 -15.60 -14.09
C TYR A 362 -16.75 -14.78 -15.25
N TYR A 363 -17.30 -14.96 -16.44
CA TYR A 363 -16.86 -14.23 -17.61
C TYR A 363 -17.64 -12.91 -17.74
N SER A 364 -16.94 -11.79 -17.89
CA SER A 364 -17.49 -10.51 -18.34
C SER A 364 -17.58 -10.53 -19.86
N VAL A 365 -18.75 -10.21 -20.39
CA VAL A 365 -19.05 -10.26 -21.82
C VAL A 365 -19.73 -8.98 -22.29
N ALA A 366 -19.55 -8.65 -23.57
CA ALA A 366 -20.28 -7.60 -24.27
C ALA A 366 -21.37 -8.26 -25.13
N VAL A 367 -22.64 -7.98 -24.82
CA VAL A 367 -23.81 -8.57 -25.47
C VAL A 367 -24.44 -7.55 -26.41
N VAL A 368 -24.79 -7.97 -27.63
CA VAL A 368 -25.44 -7.13 -28.65
C VAL A 368 -26.64 -7.84 -29.27
N LYS A 369 -27.55 -7.06 -29.85
CA LYS A 369 -28.62 -7.54 -30.75
C LYS A 369 -28.12 -7.59 -32.20
N ASP A 370 -27.45 -6.53 -32.63
CA ASP A 370 -26.89 -6.40 -33.98
C ASP A 370 -25.58 -7.18 -34.13
N ARG A 371 -25.62 -8.23 -34.95
CA ARG A 371 -24.48 -9.13 -35.22
C ARG A 371 -23.44 -8.52 -36.17
N SER A 372 -23.72 -7.37 -36.79
CA SER A 372 -22.75 -6.64 -37.61
C SER A 372 -21.75 -5.84 -36.76
N LEU A 373 -22.09 -5.54 -35.50
CA LEU A 373 -21.23 -4.81 -34.58
C LEU A 373 -19.97 -5.60 -34.22
N ARG A 374 -18.92 -4.83 -33.88
CA ARG A 374 -17.61 -5.32 -33.44
C ARG A 374 -17.14 -4.45 -32.27
N LEU A 375 -16.24 -4.98 -31.45
CA LEU A 375 -15.78 -4.30 -30.23
C LEU A 375 -15.09 -2.95 -30.50
N ASP A 376 -14.38 -2.84 -31.62
CA ASP A 376 -13.73 -1.64 -32.13
C ASP A 376 -14.70 -0.63 -32.78
N LEU A 377 -15.91 -1.06 -33.14
CA LEU A 377 -16.97 -0.22 -33.74
C LEU A 377 -17.99 0.32 -32.73
N LEU A 378 -17.69 0.20 -31.42
CA LEU A 378 -18.60 0.63 -30.36
C LEU A 378 -18.61 2.15 -30.11
N LYS A 379 -17.70 2.91 -30.73
CA LYS A 379 -17.65 4.37 -30.56
C LYS A 379 -18.94 5.01 -31.10
N GLY A 380 -19.55 5.87 -30.29
CA GLY A 380 -20.80 6.58 -30.63
C GLY A 380 -22.07 5.73 -30.53
N LYS A 381 -21.97 4.46 -30.10
CA LYS A 381 -23.13 3.60 -29.82
C LYS A 381 -23.72 3.86 -28.44
N LYS A 382 -24.89 3.28 -28.16
CA LYS A 382 -25.60 3.34 -26.89
C LYS A 382 -25.20 2.17 -25.99
N SER A 383 -24.74 2.44 -24.76
CA SER A 383 -24.23 1.39 -23.87
C SER A 383 -25.00 1.21 -22.56
N CYS A 384 -25.06 -0.03 -22.10
CA CYS A 384 -25.74 -0.42 -20.87
C CYS A 384 -24.76 -1.08 -19.90
N HIS A 385 -24.70 -0.56 -18.68
CA HIS A 385 -23.73 -0.97 -17.67
C HIS A 385 -24.43 -1.39 -16.39
N THR A 386 -23.85 -2.34 -15.67
CA THR A 386 -24.42 -2.79 -14.38
C THR A 386 -24.31 -1.75 -13.27
N GLY A 387 -23.43 -0.76 -13.41
CA GLY A 387 -23.19 0.33 -12.47
C GLY A 387 -21.70 0.73 -12.42
N ILE A 388 -21.43 2.00 -12.11
CA ILE A 388 -20.08 2.55 -11.94
C ILE A 388 -19.30 1.72 -10.91
N GLY A 389 -18.02 1.44 -11.20
CA GLY A 389 -17.11 0.72 -10.31
C GLY A 389 -17.31 -0.80 -10.25
N ARG A 390 -18.34 -1.36 -10.91
CA ARG A 390 -18.58 -2.82 -10.92
C ARG A 390 -17.68 -3.53 -11.93
N SER A 391 -17.12 -4.68 -11.55
CA SER A 391 -16.17 -5.45 -12.38
C SER A 391 -16.62 -5.69 -13.83
N ALA A 392 -17.65 -6.52 -14.04
CA ALA A 392 -18.03 -6.92 -15.40
C ALA A 392 -18.74 -5.82 -16.21
N GLY A 393 -19.46 -4.92 -15.53
CA GLY A 393 -20.26 -3.90 -16.20
C GLY A 393 -19.55 -2.57 -16.40
N TRP A 394 -18.46 -2.30 -15.67
CA TRP A 394 -17.74 -1.03 -15.74
C TRP A 394 -16.23 -1.20 -15.81
N ASN A 395 -15.59 -1.77 -14.79
CA ASN A 395 -14.12 -1.75 -14.70
C ASN A 395 -13.45 -2.50 -15.86
N VAL A 396 -13.96 -3.68 -16.22
CA VAL A 396 -13.46 -4.47 -17.36
C VAL A 396 -13.67 -3.73 -18.69
N PRO A 397 -14.91 -3.36 -19.09
CA PRO A 397 -15.11 -2.71 -20.38
C PRO A 397 -14.45 -1.33 -20.47
N MET A 398 -14.53 -0.49 -19.43
CA MET A 398 -13.89 0.84 -19.46
C MET A 398 -12.38 0.72 -19.48
N GLY A 399 -11.81 -0.20 -18.69
CA GLY A 399 -10.38 -0.51 -18.71
C GLY A 399 -9.88 -0.96 -20.07
N TYR A 400 -10.65 -1.84 -20.74
CA TYR A 400 -10.37 -2.28 -22.10
C TYR A 400 -10.38 -1.12 -23.11
N LEU A 401 -11.37 -0.23 -23.03
CA LEU A 401 -11.47 0.94 -23.92
C LEU A 401 -10.33 1.93 -23.70
N VAL A 402 -9.99 2.27 -22.45
CA VAL A 402 -8.89 3.20 -22.14
C VAL A 402 -7.56 2.64 -22.65
N GLN A 403 -7.32 1.33 -22.49
CA GLN A 403 -6.11 0.69 -23.01
C GLN A 403 -5.99 0.82 -24.54
N LYS A 404 -7.10 0.85 -25.28
CA LYS A 404 -7.13 1.08 -26.73
C LYS A 404 -7.04 2.56 -27.11
N LYS A 405 -6.55 3.42 -26.21
CA LYS A 405 -6.40 4.88 -26.37
C LYS A 405 -7.71 5.64 -26.56
N ALA A 406 -8.85 5.10 -26.09
CA ALA A 406 -10.06 5.90 -25.94
C ALA A 406 -9.86 6.89 -24.79
N ILE A 407 -9.59 8.16 -25.11
CA ILE A 407 -9.06 9.17 -24.18
C ILE A 407 -10.03 9.52 -23.04
N LYS A 408 -11.36 9.35 -23.23
CA LYS A 408 -12.39 9.62 -22.20
C LYS A 408 -13.59 8.67 -22.32
N PRO A 409 -13.77 7.72 -21.38
CA PRO A 409 -14.91 6.79 -21.38
C PRO A 409 -16.28 7.46 -21.43
N SER A 410 -16.45 8.60 -20.75
CA SER A 410 -17.70 9.38 -20.71
C SER A 410 -18.12 9.99 -22.06
N THR A 411 -17.21 10.03 -23.03
CA THR A 411 -17.47 10.56 -24.38
C THR A 411 -17.37 9.50 -25.47
N TYR A 412 -17.04 8.25 -25.11
CA TYR A 412 -16.87 7.17 -26.06
C TYR A 412 -18.21 6.70 -26.64
N PHE A 413 -19.22 6.59 -25.79
CA PHE A 413 -20.61 6.27 -26.15
C PHE A 413 -21.43 7.55 -26.35
N SER A 414 -22.43 7.50 -27.21
CA SER A 414 -23.31 8.66 -27.48
C SER A 414 -24.24 8.94 -26.30
N GLU A 415 -24.83 7.87 -25.75
CA GLU A 415 -25.67 7.84 -24.56
C GLU A 415 -25.40 6.52 -23.81
N SER A 416 -25.49 6.52 -22.49
CA SER A 416 -25.42 5.29 -21.70
C SER A 416 -26.46 5.25 -20.59
N CYS A 417 -26.66 4.06 -20.03
CA CYS A 417 -27.08 3.93 -18.65
C CYS A 417 -25.96 3.27 -17.83
N ALA A 418 -25.31 4.06 -16.97
CA ALA A 418 -24.31 3.63 -16.00
C ALA A 418 -24.71 4.11 -14.61
N PRO A 419 -25.54 3.32 -13.89
CA PRO A 419 -26.03 3.66 -12.57
C PRO A 419 -24.91 4.05 -11.60
N GLY A 420 -25.08 5.15 -10.87
CA GLY A 420 -24.08 5.75 -9.98
C GLY A 420 -23.24 6.86 -10.62
N ALA A 421 -23.43 7.15 -11.90
CA ALA A 421 -22.83 8.33 -12.55
C ALA A 421 -23.60 9.62 -12.21
N ASP A 422 -23.00 10.77 -12.54
CA ASP A 422 -23.67 12.06 -12.47
C ASP A 422 -24.93 12.04 -13.36
N VAL A 423 -26.08 12.37 -12.77
CA VAL A 423 -27.40 12.36 -13.44
C VAL A 423 -27.45 13.28 -14.66
N THR A 424 -26.63 14.33 -14.70
CA THR A 424 -26.55 15.30 -15.81
C THR A 424 -25.64 14.84 -16.95
N SER A 425 -24.86 13.78 -16.73
CA SER A 425 -23.90 13.27 -17.70
C SER A 425 -24.57 12.35 -18.74
N LYS A 426 -23.95 12.24 -19.92
CA LYS A 426 -24.33 11.29 -20.98
C LYS A 426 -24.37 9.83 -20.51
N LEU A 427 -23.67 9.53 -19.41
CA LEU A 427 -23.68 8.21 -18.77
C LEU A 427 -25.03 7.83 -18.16
N CYS A 428 -25.92 8.78 -17.93
CA CYS A 428 -27.24 8.57 -17.34
C CYS A 428 -28.40 8.80 -18.31
N SER A 429 -28.11 9.15 -19.58
CA SER A 429 -29.13 9.51 -20.57
C SER A 429 -30.17 8.42 -20.78
N LEU A 430 -29.75 7.15 -20.84
CA LEU A 430 -30.64 6.00 -21.06
C LEU A 430 -31.26 5.47 -19.76
N CYS A 431 -30.81 5.91 -18.59
CA CYS A 431 -31.34 5.42 -17.32
C CYS A 431 -32.77 5.92 -17.10
N VAL A 432 -33.60 5.11 -16.45
CA VAL A 432 -35.06 5.34 -16.36
C VAL A 432 -35.56 5.49 -14.92
N GLY A 433 -34.71 5.26 -13.92
CA GLY A 433 -35.10 5.32 -12.50
C GLY A 433 -36.11 4.23 -12.13
N ARG A 434 -36.79 4.44 -11.00
CA ARG A 434 -37.94 3.66 -10.57
C ARG A 434 -39.21 4.27 -11.15
N ARG A 435 -40.09 3.46 -11.73
CA ARG A 435 -41.46 3.89 -12.02
C ARG A 435 -42.29 3.94 -10.74
N VAL A 436 -42.73 5.13 -10.33
CA VAL A 436 -43.73 5.34 -9.28
C VAL A 436 -44.88 6.15 -9.89
N GLY A 437 -45.95 5.47 -10.31
CA GLY A 437 -47.04 6.10 -11.06
C GLY A 437 -46.57 6.63 -12.43
N LEU A 438 -46.79 7.92 -12.70
CA LEU A 438 -46.32 8.62 -13.90
C LEU A 438 -44.95 9.30 -13.75
N GLN A 439 -44.32 9.22 -12.57
CA GLN A 439 -43.03 9.85 -12.29
C GLN A 439 -41.89 8.82 -12.24
N HIS A 440 -40.74 9.24 -12.77
CA HIS A 440 -39.48 8.51 -12.67
C HIS A 440 -38.65 9.14 -11.55
N THR A 441 -38.55 8.48 -10.40
CA THR A 441 -37.65 8.87 -9.30
C THR A 441 -36.36 8.06 -9.38
N ASP A 442 -35.29 8.52 -8.72
CA ASP A 442 -34.04 7.75 -8.61
C ASP A 442 -33.33 7.44 -9.96
N LYS A 443 -33.51 8.29 -10.98
CA LYS A 443 -32.81 8.13 -12.26
C LYS A 443 -31.30 8.03 -12.05
N CYS A 444 -30.71 6.98 -12.61
CA CYS A 444 -29.28 6.68 -12.52
C CYS A 444 -28.78 6.36 -11.10
N ALA A 445 -29.67 6.04 -10.15
CA ALA A 445 -29.25 5.63 -8.81
C ALA A 445 -28.39 4.36 -8.85
N GLY A 446 -27.27 4.34 -8.12
CA GLY A 446 -26.36 3.17 -8.04
C GLY A 446 -26.93 1.93 -7.32
N SER A 447 -28.23 1.94 -7.00
CA SER A 447 -28.95 0.89 -6.28
C SER A 447 -29.96 0.17 -7.19
N SER A 448 -30.73 -0.77 -6.64
CA SER A 448 -31.85 -1.41 -7.35
C SER A 448 -33.07 -0.51 -7.52
N ASN A 449 -33.02 0.75 -7.11
CA ASN A 449 -34.07 1.72 -7.40
C ASN A 449 -34.07 2.09 -8.88
N GLU A 450 -32.91 2.09 -9.54
CA GLU A 450 -32.82 2.23 -10.99
C GLU A 450 -33.16 0.90 -11.68
N GLU A 451 -34.18 0.86 -12.54
CA GLU A 451 -34.62 -0.36 -13.22
C GLU A 451 -33.54 -0.96 -14.14
N TYR A 452 -32.64 -0.13 -14.68
CA TYR A 452 -31.51 -0.58 -15.50
C TYR A 452 -30.24 -0.93 -14.69
N SER A 453 -30.33 -1.00 -13.36
CA SER A 453 -29.20 -1.33 -12.49
C SER A 453 -28.97 -2.84 -12.33
N GLY A 454 -27.70 -3.21 -12.17
CA GLY A 454 -27.29 -4.61 -12.02
C GLY A 454 -27.30 -5.40 -13.32
N TYR A 455 -27.11 -6.71 -13.20
CA TYR A 455 -26.96 -7.59 -14.37
C TYR A 455 -28.23 -7.65 -15.23
N SER A 456 -29.37 -7.98 -14.62
CA SER A 456 -30.64 -8.03 -15.36
C SER A 456 -31.08 -6.64 -15.86
N GLY A 457 -30.84 -5.58 -15.08
CA GLY A 457 -31.16 -4.21 -15.50
C GLY A 457 -30.34 -3.75 -16.70
N ALA A 458 -29.03 -4.01 -16.72
CA ALA A 458 -28.18 -3.68 -17.86
C ALA A 458 -28.57 -4.48 -19.13
N PHE A 459 -28.98 -5.74 -18.96
CA PHE A 459 -29.52 -6.53 -20.07
C PHE A 459 -30.86 -5.97 -20.55
N ARG A 460 -31.77 -5.59 -19.64
CA ARG A 460 -33.03 -4.91 -19.97
C ARG A 460 -32.80 -3.61 -20.73
N CYS A 461 -31.83 -2.80 -20.32
CA CYS A 461 -31.41 -1.61 -21.05
C CYS A 461 -31.02 -1.94 -22.50
N LEU A 462 -30.29 -3.03 -22.76
CA LEU A 462 -29.98 -3.47 -24.14
C LEU A 462 -31.24 -3.87 -24.90
N VAL A 463 -32.20 -4.54 -24.26
CA VAL A 463 -33.47 -4.91 -24.89
C VAL A 463 -34.21 -3.65 -25.33
N GLU A 464 -34.34 -2.67 -24.44
CA GLU A 464 -35.26 -1.54 -24.60
C GLU A 464 -34.63 -0.31 -25.30
N ALA A 465 -33.33 -0.02 -25.13
CA ALA A 465 -32.74 1.26 -25.55
C ALA A 465 -31.30 1.22 -26.08
N GLY A 466 -30.47 0.29 -25.59
CA GLY A 466 -29.04 0.23 -25.90
C GLY A 466 -28.67 -0.60 -27.12
N ASP A 467 -27.44 -0.41 -27.60
CA ASP A 467 -26.81 -1.21 -28.65
C ASP A 467 -25.95 -2.36 -28.08
N VAL A 468 -25.33 -2.12 -26.91
CA VAL A 468 -24.46 -3.08 -26.22
C VAL A 468 -24.70 -3.09 -24.71
N ALA A 469 -24.74 -4.27 -24.09
CA ALA A 469 -24.73 -4.44 -22.63
C ALA A 469 -23.46 -5.16 -22.15
N PHE A 470 -22.86 -4.63 -21.09
CA PHE A 470 -21.73 -5.26 -20.42
C PHE A 470 -22.19 -5.97 -19.15
N VAL A 471 -22.19 -7.30 -19.18
CA VAL A 471 -22.78 -8.16 -18.13
C VAL A 471 -21.94 -9.41 -17.89
N LYS A 472 -22.37 -10.29 -16.98
CA LYS A 472 -21.79 -11.64 -16.85
C LYS A 472 -22.40 -12.57 -17.90
N HIS A 473 -21.65 -13.58 -18.32
CA HIS A 473 -22.07 -14.57 -19.33
C HIS A 473 -23.42 -15.26 -19.04
N THR A 474 -23.79 -15.48 -17.78
CA THR A 474 -25.07 -16.15 -17.45
C THR A 474 -26.29 -15.25 -17.57
N THR A 475 -26.11 -13.93 -17.66
CA THR A 475 -27.22 -12.96 -17.58
C THR A 475 -28.25 -13.15 -18.69
N VAL A 476 -27.82 -13.41 -19.93
CA VAL A 476 -28.77 -13.61 -21.05
C VAL A 476 -29.62 -14.85 -20.78
N THR A 477 -28.98 -16.00 -20.52
CA THR A 477 -29.70 -17.25 -20.24
C THR A 477 -30.60 -17.19 -19.01
N GLU A 478 -30.25 -16.39 -18.00
CA GLU A 478 -31.08 -16.14 -16.80
C GLU A 478 -32.36 -15.33 -17.11
N ASN A 479 -32.39 -14.61 -18.23
CA ASN A 479 -33.49 -13.72 -18.62
C ASN A 479 -34.17 -14.10 -19.95
N THR A 480 -33.78 -15.19 -20.59
CA THR A 480 -34.36 -15.66 -21.87
C THR A 480 -34.86 -17.08 -21.77
N ASP A 481 -35.49 -17.56 -22.85
CA ASP A 481 -35.85 -18.97 -23.05
C ASP A 481 -36.74 -19.56 -21.93
N GLY A 482 -37.63 -18.72 -21.40
CA GLY A 482 -38.58 -19.10 -20.34
C GLY A 482 -38.06 -18.92 -18.91
N ASN A 483 -36.80 -18.49 -18.71
CA ASN A 483 -36.26 -18.19 -17.39
C ASN A 483 -36.66 -16.80 -16.87
N GLY A 484 -37.01 -15.88 -17.77
CA GLY A 484 -37.55 -14.57 -17.45
C GLY A 484 -39.03 -14.63 -17.04
N LYS A 485 -39.37 -14.04 -15.89
CA LYS A 485 -40.75 -14.02 -15.35
C LYS A 485 -41.42 -12.65 -15.39
N ALA A 486 -40.69 -11.61 -15.78
CA ALA A 486 -41.21 -10.25 -15.84
C ALA A 486 -41.73 -9.92 -17.24
N ASP A 487 -42.60 -8.92 -17.35
CA ASP A 487 -43.24 -8.58 -18.64
C ASP A 487 -42.25 -8.28 -19.75
N TRP A 488 -41.15 -7.60 -19.45
CA TRP A 488 -40.11 -7.26 -20.42
C TRP A 488 -39.27 -8.45 -20.91
N ASN A 489 -39.19 -9.55 -20.15
CA ASN A 489 -38.29 -10.67 -20.46
C ASN A 489 -38.95 -12.05 -20.68
N ARG A 490 -40.27 -12.17 -20.46
CA ARG A 490 -40.98 -13.46 -20.56
C ARG A 490 -40.95 -14.11 -21.95
N GLN A 491 -40.78 -13.32 -23.03
CA GLN A 491 -40.80 -13.81 -24.41
C GLN A 491 -39.43 -13.82 -25.11
N LEU A 492 -38.37 -13.36 -24.45
CA LEU A 492 -37.06 -13.21 -25.08
C LEU A 492 -36.40 -14.57 -25.37
N LYS A 493 -35.68 -14.67 -26.50
CA LYS A 493 -34.90 -15.86 -26.85
C LYS A 493 -33.41 -15.56 -26.86
N SER A 494 -32.57 -16.44 -26.30
CA SER A 494 -31.11 -16.19 -26.25
C SER A 494 -30.46 -16.09 -27.64
N LYS A 495 -31.04 -16.77 -28.64
CA LYS A 495 -30.56 -16.73 -30.04
C LYS A 495 -30.61 -15.35 -30.69
N ASP A 496 -31.41 -14.43 -30.16
CA ASP A 496 -31.57 -13.06 -30.67
C ASP A 496 -30.40 -12.16 -30.25
N TYR A 497 -29.47 -12.68 -29.44
CA TYR A 497 -28.32 -11.97 -28.91
C TYR A 497 -27.01 -12.67 -29.30
N ALA A 498 -25.93 -11.90 -29.32
CA ALA A 498 -24.59 -12.38 -29.61
C ALA A 498 -23.55 -11.73 -28.69
N LEU A 499 -22.36 -12.35 -28.63
CA LEU A 499 -21.22 -11.86 -27.86
C LEU A 499 -20.19 -11.20 -28.80
N LEU A 500 -19.69 -10.03 -28.42
CA LEU A 500 -18.52 -9.42 -29.07
C LEU A 500 -17.23 -9.94 -28.42
N CYS A 501 -16.30 -10.42 -29.23
CA CYS A 501 -15.07 -11.06 -28.77
C CYS A 501 -13.86 -10.13 -28.95
N SER A 502 -12.86 -10.27 -28.07
CA SER A 502 -11.66 -9.43 -28.06
C SER A 502 -10.77 -9.59 -29.31
N ASP A 503 -10.92 -10.69 -30.05
CA ASP A 503 -10.29 -10.94 -31.36
C ASP A 503 -11.07 -10.29 -32.53
N GLY A 504 -12.13 -9.55 -32.25
CA GLY A 504 -13.01 -8.93 -33.24
C GLY A 504 -14.10 -9.87 -33.77
N SER A 505 -14.13 -11.16 -33.40
CA SER A 505 -15.20 -12.06 -33.80
C SER A 505 -16.53 -11.77 -33.07
N VAL A 506 -17.63 -12.33 -33.59
CA VAL A 506 -18.95 -12.31 -32.95
C VAL A 506 -19.40 -13.77 -32.80
N LYS A 507 -19.74 -14.20 -31.59
CA LYS A 507 -20.11 -15.59 -31.30
C LYS A 507 -21.46 -15.70 -30.62
N SER A 508 -21.98 -16.93 -30.53
CA SER A 508 -23.22 -17.20 -29.81
C SER A 508 -23.04 -17.00 -28.30
N ILE A 509 -24.15 -16.82 -27.58
CA ILE A 509 -24.15 -16.72 -26.11
C ILE A 509 -23.53 -17.96 -25.45
N ALA A 510 -23.67 -19.15 -26.06
CA ALA A 510 -23.13 -20.40 -25.53
C ALA A 510 -21.59 -20.45 -25.57
N ASP A 511 -20.95 -19.70 -26.48
CA ASP A 511 -19.51 -19.73 -26.71
C ASP A 511 -18.71 -18.81 -25.77
N TYR A 512 -19.34 -18.32 -24.69
CA TYR A 512 -18.77 -17.36 -23.75
C TYR A 512 -17.40 -17.76 -23.18
N LYS A 513 -17.08 -19.07 -23.12
CA LYS A 513 -15.77 -19.57 -22.65
C LYS A 513 -14.63 -19.24 -23.61
N THR A 514 -14.94 -18.96 -24.87
CA THR A 514 -13.97 -18.57 -25.91
C THR A 514 -14.18 -17.14 -26.40
N CYS A 515 -15.26 -16.47 -25.96
CA CYS A 515 -15.60 -15.10 -26.34
C CYS A 515 -16.03 -14.30 -25.11
N TYR A 516 -15.07 -13.57 -24.54
CA TYR A 516 -15.26 -12.75 -23.35
C TYR A 516 -14.24 -11.61 -23.30
N LEU A 517 -14.52 -10.58 -22.49
CA LEU A 517 -13.62 -9.44 -22.29
C LEU A 517 -12.54 -9.77 -21.26
N ALA A 518 -12.97 -10.26 -20.09
CA ALA A 518 -12.09 -10.75 -19.04
C ALA A 518 -12.80 -11.79 -18.18
N LYS A 519 -12.00 -12.68 -17.59
CA LYS A 519 -12.45 -13.50 -16.47
C LYS A 519 -12.45 -12.62 -15.23
N VAL A 520 -13.62 -12.47 -14.61
CA VAL A 520 -13.79 -11.69 -13.39
C VAL A 520 -13.65 -12.63 -12.19
N PRO A 521 -12.66 -12.41 -11.32
CA PRO A 521 -12.48 -13.20 -10.13
C PRO A 521 -13.59 -12.90 -9.12
N ALA A 522 -13.90 -13.89 -8.28
CA ALA A 522 -14.72 -13.67 -7.09
C ALA A 522 -14.00 -12.75 -6.10
N HIS A 523 -14.76 -12.31 -5.08
CA HIS A 523 -14.17 -11.64 -3.94
C HIS A 523 -13.13 -12.55 -3.28
N ALA A 524 -12.05 -11.96 -2.76
CA ALA A 524 -10.99 -12.70 -2.13
C ALA A 524 -10.58 -12.06 -0.81
N VAL A 525 -10.25 -12.92 0.15
CA VAL A 525 -9.53 -12.55 1.35
C VAL A 525 -8.10 -12.23 0.96
N ILE A 526 -7.66 -11.01 1.27
CA ILE A 526 -6.30 -10.54 1.06
C ILE A 526 -5.56 -10.43 2.39
N SER A 527 -4.26 -10.75 2.39
CA SER A 527 -3.37 -10.65 3.54
C SER A 527 -1.93 -10.37 3.12
N ARG A 528 -1.02 -10.16 4.07
CA ARG A 528 0.42 -10.07 3.80
C ARG A 528 1.00 -11.45 3.49
N PRO A 529 2.05 -11.57 2.66
CA PRO A 529 2.68 -12.84 2.32
C PRO A 529 3.03 -13.72 3.53
N GLU A 530 3.63 -13.14 4.57
CA GLU A 530 4.05 -13.85 5.78
C GLU A 530 2.87 -14.27 6.69
N SER A 531 1.73 -13.59 6.59
CA SER A 531 0.51 -13.90 7.35
C SER A 531 -0.43 -14.86 6.61
N ARG A 532 -0.24 -15.09 5.29
CA ARG A 532 -1.10 -15.94 4.45
C ARG A 532 -1.41 -17.30 5.07
N LYS A 533 -0.40 -18.02 5.56
CA LYS A 533 -0.57 -19.39 6.12
C LYS A 533 -1.43 -19.39 7.39
N ALA A 534 -1.27 -18.37 8.24
CA ALA A 534 -2.04 -18.24 9.47
C ALA A 534 -3.51 -17.90 9.17
N VAL A 535 -3.75 -16.94 8.25
CA VAL A 535 -5.10 -16.55 7.81
C VAL A 535 -5.81 -17.73 7.13
N LEU A 536 -5.13 -18.46 6.25
CA LEU A 536 -5.69 -19.64 5.59
C LEU A 536 -6.14 -20.71 6.59
N ARG A 537 -5.29 -21.03 7.57
CA ARG A 537 -5.61 -22.02 8.61
C ARG A 537 -6.80 -21.57 9.45
N MET A 538 -6.81 -20.30 9.85
CA MET A 538 -7.92 -19.70 10.60
C MET A 538 -9.23 -19.82 9.81
N LEU A 539 -9.26 -19.39 8.55
CA LEU A 539 -10.48 -19.41 7.74
C LEU A 539 -11.00 -20.83 7.46
N LYS A 540 -10.12 -21.80 7.21
CA LYS A 540 -10.51 -23.21 7.09
C LYS A 540 -11.22 -23.70 8.35
N ALA A 541 -10.68 -23.39 9.54
CA ALA A 541 -11.30 -23.78 10.80
C ALA A 541 -12.63 -23.04 11.06
N GLN A 542 -12.67 -21.72 10.80
CA GLN A 542 -13.84 -20.90 11.05
C GLN A 542 -15.02 -21.25 10.13
N GLN A 543 -14.77 -21.56 8.85
CA GLN A 543 -15.86 -21.94 7.94
C GLN A 543 -16.43 -23.33 8.25
N MET A 544 -15.65 -24.27 8.82
CA MET A 544 -16.19 -25.57 9.27
C MET A 544 -17.17 -25.41 10.43
N LYS A 545 -16.99 -24.38 11.26
CA LYS A 545 -17.89 -24.05 12.38
C LYS A 545 -19.06 -23.18 11.95
N HIS A 546 -18.77 -22.08 11.25
CA HIS A 546 -19.71 -20.98 11.05
C HIS A 546 -20.09 -20.75 9.57
N GLY A 547 -19.56 -21.56 8.66
CA GLY A 547 -19.97 -21.58 7.25
C GLY A 547 -21.32 -22.28 7.06
N ARG A 548 -21.74 -22.45 5.80
CA ARG A 548 -22.99 -23.15 5.48
C ARG A 548 -22.90 -24.63 5.84
N GLY A 549 -23.82 -25.12 6.67
CA GLY A 549 -23.79 -26.47 7.21
C GLY A 549 -22.75 -26.69 8.29
N GLY A 550 -22.16 -25.62 8.85
CA GLY A 550 -21.18 -25.70 9.92
C GLY A 550 -21.79 -26.06 11.27
N THR A 551 -20.97 -26.61 12.17
CA THR A 551 -21.40 -27.11 13.49
C THR A 551 -22.03 -26.05 14.40
N GLU A 552 -21.67 -24.77 14.18
CA GLU A 552 -22.06 -23.61 14.97
C GLU A 552 -22.72 -22.51 14.09
N GLU A 553 -23.22 -22.83 12.89
CA GLU A 553 -23.84 -21.86 11.96
C GLU A 553 -25.02 -21.12 12.60
N LYS A 554 -25.83 -21.82 13.42
CA LYS A 554 -27.00 -21.23 14.08
C LYS A 554 -26.63 -20.15 15.11
N THR A 555 -25.46 -20.28 15.73
CA THR A 555 -24.94 -19.33 16.72
C THR A 555 -24.32 -18.12 16.03
N PHE A 556 -23.54 -18.36 14.98
CA PHE A 556 -22.97 -17.32 14.13
C PHE A 556 -22.78 -17.87 12.71
N SER A 557 -23.25 -17.11 11.71
CA SER A 557 -23.13 -17.47 10.30
C SER A 557 -22.24 -16.49 9.57
N MET A 558 -21.11 -16.96 9.04
CA MET A 558 -20.15 -16.13 8.30
C MET A 558 -20.77 -15.53 7.03
N PHE A 559 -21.60 -16.31 6.32
CA PHE A 559 -22.12 -15.97 5.00
C PHE A 559 -23.62 -15.57 5.01
N LYS A 560 -24.13 -15.14 6.16
CA LYS A 560 -25.47 -14.53 6.27
C LYS A 560 -25.40 -13.25 7.08
N SER A 561 -26.05 -12.21 6.61
CA SER A 561 -26.01 -10.87 7.22
C SER A 561 -27.36 -10.39 7.74
N SER A 562 -28.44 -11.15 7.50
CA SER A 562 -29.82 -10.79 7.85
C SER A 562 -30.02 -10.46 9.34
N GLN A 563 -29.26 -11.10 10.23
CA GLN A 563 -29.32 -10.83 11.68
C GLN A 563 -28.77 -9.45 12.09
N PHE A 564 -28.06 -8.77 11.19
CA PHE A 564 -27.37 -7.50 11.46
C PHE A 564 -28.00 -6.32 10.72
N SER A 565 -29.23 -6.48 10.20
CA SER A 565 -29.93 -5.46 9.41
C SER A 565 -29.11 -4.93 8.23
N GLY A 566 -28.27 -5.79 7.66
CA GLY A 566 -27.39 -5.48 6.54
C GLY A 566 -27.32 -6.62 5.55
N LYS A 567 -26.57 -6.40 4.47
CA LYS A 567 -26.38 -7.36 3.39
C LYS A 567 -24.91 -7.42 3.01
N ASP A 568 -24.43 -8.61 2.67
CA ASP A 568 -23.06 -8.83 2.20
C ASP A 568 -22.01 -8.30 3.20
N LEU A 569 -22.27 -8.44 4.50
CA LEU A 569 -21.39 -7.97 5.57
C LEU A 569 -20.22 -8.95 5.76
N LEU A 570 -18.98 -8.45 5.76
CA LEU A 570 -17.70 -9.20 5.74
C LEU A 570 -17.46 -10.06 4.49
N PHE A 571 -18.48 -10.79 4.03
CA PHE A 571 -18.49 -11.65 2.84
C PHE A 571 -19.83 -11.51 2.13
N LYS A 572 -19.90 -11.86 0.84
CA LYS A 572 -21.20 -11.93 0.16
C LYS A 572 -22.11 -12.95 0.82
N ASP A 573 -23.38 -12.61 0.99
CA ASP A 573 -24.38 -13.54 1.55
C ASP A 573 -24.61 -14.76 0.63
N SER A 574 -24.33 -14.60 -0.67
CA SER A 574 -24.38 -15.69 -1.65
C SER A 574 -23.22 -16.68 -1.54
N THR A 575 -22.22 -16.41 -0.71
CA THR A 575 -21.07 -17.29 -0.51
C THR A 575 -21.53 -18.64 0.02
N GLN A 576 -21.13 -19.70 -0.68
CA GLN A 576 -21.33 -21.07 -0.24
C GLN A 576 -20.21 -21.53 0.67
N CYS A 577 -18.97 -21.19 0.31
CA CYS A 577 -17.76 -21.50 1.06
C CYS A 577 -16.59 -20.64 0.58
N LEU A 578 -15.48 -20.68 1.32
CA LEU A 578 -14.21 -20.09 0.90
C LEU A 578 -13.31 -21.18 0.31
N VAL A 579 -12.77 -20.94 -0.88
CA VAL A 579 -11.85 -21.84 -1.57
C VAL A 579 -10.42 -21.29 -1.53
N GLU A 580 -9.42 -22.15 -1.32
CA GLU A 580 -8.03 -21.71 -1.27
C GLU A 580 -7.57 -21.16 -2.64
N VAL A 581 -6.86 -20.03 -2.61
CA VAL A 581 -6.24 -19.46 -3.81
C VAL A 581 -4.79 -19.92 -3.88
N PHE A 582 -4.47 -20.79 -4.83
CA PHE A 582 -3.09 -21.28 -5.07
C PHE A 582 -2.22 -20.29 -5.85
N ALA A 583 -2.81 -19.28 -6.47
CA ALA A 583 -2.07 -18.21 -7.11
C ALA A 583 -1.15 -17.52 -6.09
N LYS A 584 0.14 -17.39 -6.43
CA LYS A 584 1.16 -16.81 -5.54
C LYS A 584 1.08 -15.28 -5.45
N ASP A 585 0.44 -14.65 -6.44
CA ASP A 585 0.31 -13.20 -6.54
C ASP A 585 -1.06 -12.81 -7.09
N TYR A 586 -1.37 -11.51 -6.98
CA TYR A 586 -2.63 -10.95 -7.45
C TYR A 586 -2.78 -11.05 -8.98
N LYS A 587 -1.71 -10.98 -9.76
CA LYS A 587 -1.80 -11.00 -11.24
C LYS A 587 -2.28 -12.35 -11.74
N SER A 588 -1.73 -13.42 -11.17
CA SER A 588 -2.08 -14.80 -11.45
C SER A 588 -3.51 -15.11 -10.99
N PHE A 589 -3.94 -14.53 -9.86
CA PHE A 589 -5.31 -14.67 -9.35
C PHE A 589 -6.34 -13.94 -10.22
N LEU A 590 -6.08 -12.67 -10.54
CA LEU A 590 -6.99 -11.83 -11.33
C LEU A 590 -7.02 -12.22 -12.81
N GLY A 591 -5.90 -12.71 -13.33
CA GLY A 591 -5.70 -13.03 -14.74
C GLY A 591 -5.26 -11.82 -15.58
N PRO A 592 -4.51 -12.05 -16.68
CA PRO A 592 -3.83 -10.99 -17.42
C PRO A 592 -4.79 -9.99 -18.07
N GLN A 593 -5.97 -10.42 -18.56
CA GLN A 593 -6.95 -9.51 -19.16
C GLN A 593 -7.55 -8.55 -18.13
N TYR A 594 -7.85 -9.05 -16.92
CA TYR A 594 -8.41 -8.21 -15.85
C TYR A 594 -7.37 -7.21 -15.33
N VAL A 595 -6.13 -7.65 -15.13
CA VAL A 595 -5.02 -6.76 -14.74
C VAL A 595 -4.84 -5.64 -15.77
N LYS A 596 -4.79 -5.99 -17.06
CA LYS A 596 -4.69 -4.99 -18.15
C LYS A 596 -5.85 -3.99 -18.14
N ALA A 597 -7.08 -4.44 -17.88
CA ALA A 597 -8.21 -3.54 -17.75
C ALA A 597 -8.05 -2.60 -16.54
N MET A 598 -7.56 -3.10 -15.39
CA MET A 598 -7.34 -2.26 -14.22
C MET A 598 -6.21 -1.24 -14.45
N GLU A 599 -5.14 -1.63 -15.14
CA GLU A 599 -4.06 -0.72 -15.55
C GLU A 599 -4.60 0.41 -16.45
N GLY A 600 -5.45 0.08 -17.43
CA GLY A 600 -6.14 1.06 -18.27
C GLY A 600 -7.00 2.01 -17.43
N LEU A 601 -7.87 1.47 -16.57
CA LEU A 601 -8.79 2.26 -15.74
C LEU A 601 -8.04 3.25 -14.82
N ASN A 602 -6.94 2.79 -14.21
CA ASN A 602 -6.16 3.58 -13.26
C ASN A 602 -5.11 4.47 -13.92
N SER A 603 -4.98 4.48 -15.25
CA SER A 603 -4.04 5.35 -15.96
C SER A 603 -4.47 6.82 -16.00
N CYS A 604 -5.76 7.10 -15.85
CA CYS A 604 -6.29 8.47 -15.91
C CYS A 604 -6.32 9.16 -14.55
N GLN A 605 -6.84 8.48 -13.53
CA GLN A 605 -7.01 8.99 -12.17
C GLN A 605 -6.87 7.82 -11.18
N PRO A 606 -5.64 7.39 -10.86
CA PRO A 606 -5.41 6.39 -9.83
C PRO A 606 -5.85 6.91 -8.46
N SER A 607 -6.24 6.00 -7.54
CA SER A 607 -6.50 6.40 -6.15
C SER A 607 -5.20 6.83 -5.45
N GLU A 608 -5.30 7.68 -4.42
CA GLU A 608 -4.13 8.13 -3.66
C GLU A 608 -3.34 6.97 -3.06
N LEU A 609 -4.04 5.91 -2.63
CA LEU A 609 -3.40 4.69 -2.13
C LEU A 609 -2.66 3.94 -3.24
N LEU A 610 -3.25 3.84 -4.44
CA LEU A 610 -2.62 3.18 -5.57
C LEU A 610 -1.35 3.92 -6.01
N GLU A 611 -1.36 5.25 -6.04
CA GLU A 611 -0.17 6.05 -6.30
C GLU A 611 0.90 5.83 -5.22
N ALA A 612 0.50 5.85 -3.94
CA ALA A 612 1.40 5.63 -2.83
C ALA A 612 2.05 4.25 -2.84
N CYS A 613 1.28 3.19 -3.14
CA CYS A 613 1.80 1.83 -3.25
C CYS A 613 2.60 1.58 -4.54
N SER A 614 2.41 2.41 -5.57
CA SER A 614 3.20 2.35 -6.80
C SER A 614 4.51 3.14 -6.70
N PHE A 615 4.69 3.92 -5.63
CA PHE A 615 5.94 4.60 -5.35
C PHE A 615 6.98 3.58 -4.86
N ASN A 616 8.14 3.54 -5.51
CA ASN A 616 9.24 2.69 -5.08
C ASN A 616 9.85 3.28 -3.81
N SER A 617 9.38 2.82 -2.65
CA SER A 617 10.04 3.11 -1.38
C SER A 617 11.33 2.30 -1.23
N CYS A 618 12.18 2.76 -0.32
CA CYS A 618 13.16 1.91 0.33
C CYS A 618 12.43 1.06 1.39
#